data_AF-A0AA89C0X2-F1
#
_entry.id   AF-A0AA89C0X2-F1
#
_cell.length_a   1.000
_cell.length_b   1.000
_cell.length_c   1.000
_cell.angle_alpha   90.00
_cell.angle_beta   90.00
_cell.angle_gamma   90.00
#
_symmetry.space_group_name_H-M   'P 1'
#
loop_
_entity.id
_entity.type
_entity.pdbx_description
1 polymer ?
#
loop_
_entity_poly.entity_id
_entity_poly.type
_entity_poly.pdbx_seq_one_letter_code
_entity_poly.pdbx_strand_id
1 'polypeptide(L)'
;MDKGLRINQRDQWATVADLGRPSATEIAEGVVSNALTTRSRRRRLFVITCYADTLREMLLKAHGLGMTEGDYAFIYYRSFIGDSFGDYSWKRGDSSDQIAMDAYEALLIVTLMKPNTTEFVDFENEVKTAAKDKYGYDYGHYDVNPFVTAYHDAFLIYGDVVNETIADGGDIFDGENITGKMRNRTFDGITGKLRIDENGDRETDFTLLDMDPVSGNYNVVGFYHGSNGVFEWHEVHRIHWPNNAGPPVNMPKCGYTGDAPECQNYGCIK
;
A
#
# COMPACT_ATOMS: atom_id res chain seq x y z
N MET A 1 -2.43 13.43 30.07
CA MET A 1 -3.82 13.17 29.64
C MET A 1 -3.79 13.20 28.13
N ASP A 2 -3.51 12.03 27.56
CA ASP A 2 -3.26 11.86 26.14
C ASP A 2 -4.62 11.71 25.44
N LYS A 3 -4.98 12.68 24.60
CA LYS A 3 -6.21 12.62 23.81
C LYS A 3 -5.86 11.95 22.49
N GLY A 4 -6.02 10.63 22.47
CA GLY A 4 -5.93 9.84 21.24
C GLY A 4 -6.79 10.47 20.14
N LEU A 5 -6.18 10.67 18.97
CA LEU A 5 -6.88 11.05 17.75
C LEU A 5 -7.91 9.97 17.43
N ARG A 6 -9.17 10.20 17.78
CA ARG A 6 -10.30 9.47 17.19
C ARG A 6 -10.57 10.07 15.83
N ILE A 7 -10.07 9.40 14.82
CA ILE A 7 -10.30 9.73 13.42
C ILE A 7 -11.70 9.22 13.03
N ASN A 8 -12.58 10.15 12.65
CA ASN A 8 -13.97 9.87 12.29
C ASN A 8 -14.03 9.31 10.85
N GLN A 9 -14.43 8.04 10.70
CA GLN A 9 -14.34 7.26 9.47
C GLN A 9 -15.21 7.77 8.30
N ARG A 10 -16.19 8.66 8.53
CA ARG A 10 -17.15 9.07 7.48
C ARG A 10 -16.65 10.15 6.51
N ASP A 11 -15.64 10.92 6.87
CA ASP A 11 -15.15 12.03 6.03
C ASP A 11 -13.83 11.72 5.26
N GLN A 12 -13.30 10.49 5.39
CA GLN A 12 -11.98 10.13 4.83
C GLN A 12 -11.99 9.51 3.43
N TRP A 13 -13.15 9.15 2.88
CA TRP A 13 -13.22 8.39 1.62
C TRP A 13 -13.31 9.25 0.35
N ALA A 14 -13.19 10.58 0.46
CA ALA A 14 -13.24 11.49 -0.69
C ALA A 14 -11.93 11.56 -1.52
N THR A 15 -10.99 10.62 -1.33
CA THR A 15 -9.72 10.55 -2.07
C THR A 15 -9.41 9.14 -2.54
N VAL A 16 -10.36 8.51 -3.22
CA VAL A 16 -10.03 7.51 -4.25
C VAL A 16 -9.98 8.30 -5.55
N ALA A 17 -8.84 8.31 -6.22
CA ALA A 17 -8.82 8.66 -7.64
C ALA A 17 -9.57 7.53 -8.35
N ASP A 18 -10.89 7.66 -8.43
CA ASP A 18 -11.75 6.78 -9.20
C ASP A 18 -11.53 7.13 -10.69
N LEU A 19 -10.33 6.80 -11.17
CA LEU A 19 -10.04 6.68 -12.59
C LEU A 19 -10.72 5.38 -13.01
N GLY A 20 -12.04 5.46 -13.20
CA GLY A 20 -12.84 4.35 -13.72
C GLY A 20 -12.11 3.73 -14.90
N ARG A 21 -11.99 2.40 -14.87
CA ARG A 21 -11.22 1.54 -15.79
C ARG A 21 -11.14 2.14 -17.21
N PRO A 22 -10.07 2.87 -17.55
CA PRO A 22 -9.90 3.33 -18.92
C PRO A 22 -9.58 2.09 -19.76
N SER A 23 -10.23 1.93 -20.90
CA SER A 23 -9.71 1.01 -21.92
C SER A 23 -8.24 1.38 -22.19
N ALA A 24 -7.39 0.37 -22.37
CA ALA A 24 -5.93 0.45 -22.45
C ALA A 24 -5.37 1.22 -23.66
N THR A 25 -6.03 2.27 -24.13
CA THR A 25 -5.64 2.97 -25.37
C THR A 25 -5.73 4.50 -25.28
N GLU A 26 -6.34 5.11 -24.26
CA GLU A 26 -6.38 6.58 -24.17
C GLU A 26 -6.41 7.06 -22.71
N ILE A 27 -5.27 6.97 -22.01
CA ILE A 27 -4.95 8.01 -21.03
C ILE A 27 -4.30 9.12 -21.86
N ALA A 28 -5.11 9.96 -22.50
CA ALA A 28 -4.59 11.07 -23.28
C ALA A 28 -3.64 11.89 -22.38
N GLU A 29 -2.43 12.21 -22.84
CA GLU A 29 -1.36 12.82 -22.04
C GLU A 29 -1.79 14.08 -21.26
N GLY A 30 -2.82 14.78 -21.77
CA GLY A 30 -3.43 15.93 -21.12
C GLY A 30 -4.27 15.61 -19.88
N VAL A 31 -4.86 14.41 -19.77
CA VAL A 31 -5.77 14.04 -18.68
C VAL A 31 -5.02 13.89 -17.36
N VAL A 32 -3.89 13.17 -17.34
CA VAL A 32 -3.07 12.98 -16.13
C VAL A 32 -2.47 14.30 -15.67
N SER A 33 -1.87 15.05 -16.60
CA SER A 33 -1.27 16.35 -16.31
C SER A 33 -2.30 17.34 -15.77
N ASN A 34 -3.49 17.39 -16.36
CA ASN A 34 -4.60 18.23 -15.87
C ASN A 34 -5.12 17.75 -14.50
N ALA A 35 -5.22 16.45 -14.29
CA ALA A 35 -5.65 15.87 -13.01
C ALA A 35 -4.67 16.22 -11.87
N LEU A 36 -3.36 16.13 -12.13
CA LEU A 36 -2.31 16.48 -11.17
C LEU A 36 -2.31 17.98 -10.86
N THR A 37 -2.28 18.83 -11.89
CA THR A 37 -2.27 20.30 -11.73
C THR A 37 -3.55 20.84 -11.11
N THR A 38 -4.71 20.25 -11.40
CA THR A 38 -5.98 20.68 -10.77
C THR A 38 -6.00 20.31 -9.29
N ARG A 39 -5.56 19.09 -8.94
CA ARG A 39 -5.54 18.61 -7.55
C ARG A 39 -4.44 19.27 -6.72
N SER A 40 -3.30 19.60 -7.32
CA SER A 40 -2.20 20.30 -6.65
C SER A 40 -2.60 21.69 -6.14
N ARG A 41 -3.69 22.27 -6.65
CA ARG A 41 -4.28 23.50 -6.08
C ARG A 41 -4.92 23.32 -4.71
N ARG A 42 -5.08 22.10 -4.19
CA ARG A 42 -5.72 21.85 -2.88
C ARG A 42 -5.13 20.68 -2.09
N ARG A 43 -4.20 19.93 -2.68
CA ARG A 43 -3.65 18.70 -2.11
C ARG A 43 -2.14 18.68 -2.25
N ARG A 44 -1.48 18.10 -1.25
CA ARG A 44 -0.03 17.83 -1.20
C ARG A 44 0.28 16.33 -1.12
N LEU A 45 -0.72 15.52 -0.78
CA LEU A 45 -0.63 14.06 -0.73
C LEU A 45 -1.53 13.45 -1.81
N PHE A 46 -0.99 12.51 -2.58
CA PHE A 46 -1.72 11.73 -3.59
C PHE A 46 -1.67 10.25 -3.22
N VAL A 47 -2.84 9.65 -2.96
CA VAL A 47 -2.97 8.20 -2.80
C VAL A 47 -3.41 7.62 -4.14
N ILE A 48 -2.63 6.67 -4.66
CA ILE A 48 -2.76 6.14 -6.02
C ILE A 48 -3.03 4.64 -5.97
N THR A 49 -4.03 4.22 -6.75
CA THR A 49 -4.37 2.82 -7.04
C THR A 49 -4.62 2.70 -8.53
N CYS A 50 -3.69 2.10 -9.27
CA CYS A 50 -3.79 1.90 -10.72
C CYS A 50 -2.81 0.80 -11.18
N TYR A 51 -2.83 0.46 -12.47
CA TYR A 51 -1.82 -0.43 -13.06
C TYR A 51 -0.43 0.21 -13.03
N ALA A 52 0.62 -0.62 -13.00
CA ALA A 52 1.99 -0.16 -12.82
C ALA A 52 2.49 0.77 -13.93
N ASP A 53 2.06 0.55 -15.19
CA ASP A 53 2.43 1.44 -16.30
C ASP A 53 1.75 2.80 -16.18
N THR A 54 0.49 2.84 -15.72
CA THR A 54 -0.20 4.10 -15.42
C THR A 54 0.50 4.85 -14.28
N LEU A 55 0.94 4.16 -13.24
CA LEU A 55 1.72 4.75 -12.15
C LEU A 55 3.01 5.38 -12.69
N ARG A 56 3.77 4.65 -13.52
CA ARG A 56 4.99 5.15 -14.14
C ARG A 56 4.75 6.42 -14.94
N GLU A 57 3.74 6.41 -15.82
CA GLU A 57 3.38 7.59 -16.61
C GLU A 57 2.97 8.77 -15.73
N MET A 58 2.18 8.53 -14.68
CA MET A 58 1.78 9.56 -13.73
C MET A 58 2.98 10.20 -13.04
N LEU A 59 3.95 9.41 -12.59
CA LEU A 59 5.15 9.91 -11.92
C LEU A 59 6.07 10.66 -12.87
N LEU A 60 6.24 10.19 -14.11
CA LEU A 60 6.98 10.93 -15.14
C LEU A 60 6.36 12.31 -15.42
N LYS A 61 5.03 12.39 -15.54
CA LYS A 61 4.33 13.67 -15.72
C LYS A 61 4.42 14.54 -14.46
N ALA A 62 4.32 13.95 -13.26
CA ALA A 62 4.47 14.68 -12.00
C ALA A 62 5.87 15.29 -11.88
N HIS A 63 6.92 14.54 -12.24
CA HIS A 63 8.29 15.04 -12.25
C HIS A 63 8.47 16.18 -13.27
N GLY A 64 7.92 16.05 -14.47
CA GLY A 64 7.91 17.14 -15.46
C GLY A 64 7.15 18.41 -15.00
N LEU A 65 6.30 18.30 -13.99
CA LEU A 65 5.60 19.42 -13.34
C LEU A 65 6.31 19.93 -12.08
N GLY A 66 7.50 19.43 -11.74
CA GLY A 66 8.24 19.75 -10.52
C GLY A 66 7.57 19.21 -9.24
N MET A 67 6.63 18.27 -9.36
CA MET A 67 5.86 17.77 -8.21
C MET A 67 6.61 16.68 -7.41
N THR A 68 7.76 16.20 -7.86
CA THR A 68 8.56 15.20 -7.12
C THR A 68 9.75 15.81 -6.38
N GLU A 69 9.79 17.14 -6.25
CA GLU A 69 10.92 17.88 -5.64
C GLU A 69 10.77 18.12 -4.12
N GLY A 70 9.77 17.49 -3.48
CA GLY A 70 9.59 17.52 -2.02
C GLY A 70 8.35 18.28 -1.53
N ASP A 71 7.70 19.06 -2.39
CA ASP A 71 6.44 19.75 -2.06
C ASP A 71 5.22 18.81 -2.05
N TYR A 72 5.35 17.59 -2.59
CA TYR A 72 4.28 16.61 -2.66
C TYR A 72 4.78 15.22 -2.26
N ALA A 73 3.84 14.40 -1.79
CA ALA A 73 4.07 12.99 -1.51
C ALA A 73 3.10 12.14 -2.35
N PHE A 74 3.62 11.03 -2.87
CA PHE A 74 2.82 10.03 -3.57
C PHE A 74 2.85 8.75 -2.73
N ILE A 75 1.67 8.21 -2.43
CA ILE A 75 1.51 6.90 -1.79
C ILE A 75 0.84 5.99 -2.79
N TYR A 76 1.46 4.86 -3.07
CA TYR A 76 0.89 3.84 -3.93
C TYR A 76 0.56 2.59 -3.12
N TYR A 77 -0.66 2.11 -3.25
CA TYR A 77 -1.04 0.83 -2.68
C TYR A 77 -0.76 -0.30 -3.67
N ARG A 78 0.11 -1.23 -3.27
CA ARG A 78 0.42 -2.46 -3.99
C ARG A 78 0.18 -3.64 -3.08
N SER A 79 -0.81 -4.48 -3.35
CA SER A 79 -1.14 -5.60 -2.45
C SER A 79 0.06 -6.56 -2.22
N PHE A 80 0.74 -6.99 -3.28
CA PHE A 80 1.89 -7.92 -3.23
C PHE A 80 2.70 -7.83 -4.55
N ILE A 81 3.87 -8.48 -4.61
CA ILE A 81 4.67 -8.57 -5.84
C ILE A 81 4.11 -9.72 -6.69
N GLY A 82 3.23 -9.40 -7.64
CA GLY A 82 2.58 -10.36 -8.53
C GLY A 82 2.45 -9.86 -9.97
N ASP A 83 2.03 -10.74 -10.86
CA ASP A 83 1.86 -10.48 -12.30
C ASP A 83 0.64 -9.61 -12.65
N SER A 84 -0.31 -9.47 -11.71
CA SER A 84 -1.68 -9.06 -12.05
C SER A 84 -1.84 -7.56 -12.37
N PHE A 85 -0.87 -6.72 -12.01
CA PHE A 85 -0.92 -5.27 -12.25
C PHE A 85 0.30 -4.70 -12.99
N GLY A 86 1.14 -5.58 -13.54
CA GLY A 86 2.31 -5.20 -14.34
C GLY A 86 3.61 -5.07 -13.54
N ASP A 87 4.66 -4.62 -14.22
CA ASP A 87 5.99 -4.43 -13.64
C ASP A 87 6.03 -3.12 -12.82
N TYR A 88 6.21 -3.20 -11.51
CA TYR A 88 6.26 -2.00 -10.65
C TYR A 88 7.62 -1.31 -10.61
N SER A 89 8.63 -1.85 -11.31
CA SER A 89 9.95 -1.24 -11.39
C SER A 89 9.88 0.18 -11.97
N TRP A 90 10.79 1.05 -11.57
CA TRP A 90 11.02 2.32 -12.28
C TRP A 90 11.84 2.12 -13.56
N LYS A 91 12.40 0.92 -13.79
CA LYS A 91 13.28 0.64 -14.93
C LYS A 91 12.55 -0.18 -15.99
N ARG A 92 12.46 0.35 -17.21
CA ARG A 92 11.84 -0.28 -18.39
C ARG A 92 12.80 -0.51 -19.54
N GLY A 93 14.05 -0.02 -19.45
CA GLY A 93 15.00 -0.05 -20.55
C GLY A 93 14.69 0.99 -21.64
N ASP A 94 13.93 2.03 -21.29
CA ASP A 94 13.59 3.13 -22.18
C ASP A 94 14.46 4.37 -21.89
N SER A 95 14.32 5.42 -22.71
CA SER A 95 15.09 6.67 -22.54
C SER A 95 14.68 7.50 -21.31
N SER A 96 13.60 7.12 -20.63
CA SER A 96 13.03 7.84 -19.49
C SER A 96 13.41 7.20 -18.15
N ASP A 97 14.17 6.10 -18.14
CA ASP A 97 14.53 5.36 -16.93
C ASP A 97 15.18 6.23 -15.85
N GLN A 98 16.10 7.14 -16.21
CA GLN A 98 16.71 8.03 -15.21
C GLN A 98 15.68 9.01 -14.62
N ILE A 99 14.86 9.62 -15.48
CA ILE A 99 13.79 10.55 -15.06
C ILE A 99 12.78 9.81 -14.18
N ALA A 100 12.49 8.55 -14.49
CA ALA A 100 11.60 7.74 -13.69
C ALA A 100 12.20 7.38 -12.33
N MET A 101 13.49 7.05 -12.28
CA MET A 101 14.18 6.82 -11.01
C MET A 101 14.06 8.07 -10.12
N ASP A 102 14.36 9.26 -10.66
CA ASP A 102 14.24 10.53 -9.94
C ASP A 102 12.77 10.83 -9.51
N ALA A 103 11.79 10.44 -10.33
CA ALA A 103 10.37 10.60 -10.01
C ALA A 103 9.89 9.64 -8.90
N TYR A 104 10.41 8.41 -8.89
CA TYR A 104 10.02 7.37 -7.94
C TYR A 104 10.60 7.61 -6.53
N GLU A 105 11.60 8.47 -6.39
CA GLU A 105 12.09 8.93 -5.08
C GLU A 105 10.98 9.59 -4.24
N ALA A 106 9.99 10.23 -4.89
CA ALA A 106 8.85 10.82 -4.20
C ALA A 106 7.70 9.81 -3.90
N LEU A 107 7.88 8.53 -4.24
CA LEU A 107 6.87 7.50 -4.14
C LEU A 107 7.11 6.56 -2.94
N LEU A 108 6.18 6.61 -1.99
CA LEU A 108 6.03 5.61 -0.95
C LEU A 108 5.11 4.48 -1.42
N ILE A 109 5.46 3.23 -1.09
CA ILE A 109 4.62 2.07 -1.41
C ILE A 109 4.10 1.44 -0.12
N VAL A 110 2.78 1.28 -0.03
CA VAL A 110 2.13 0.50 1.03
C VAL A 110 1.80 -0.87 0.46
N THR A 111 2.28 -1.93 1.10
CA THR A 111 2.05 -3.33 0.71
C THR A 111 1.61 -4.18 1.89
N LEU A 112 0.98 -5.32 1.63
CA LEU A 112 0.72 -6.31 2.68
C LEU A 112 2.04 -6.77 3.28
N MET A 113 2.04 -6.97 4.60
CA MET A 113 3.21 -7.49 5.29
C MET A 113 3.45 -8.95 4.87
N LYS A 114 4.64 -9.22 4.33
CA LYS A 114 5.09 -10.58 4.01
C LYS A 114 5.92 -11.12 5.19
N PRO A 115 5.53 -12.24 5.81
CA PRO A 115 6.35 -12.87 6.84
C PRO A 115 7.71 -13.31 6.28
N ASN A 116 8.75 -13.22 7.11
CA ASN A 116 10.12 -13.64 6.79
C ASN A 116 10.58 -14.87 7.59
N THR A 117 9.65 -15.53 8.28
CA THR A 117 9.91 -16.75 9.05
C THR A 117 10.27 -17.91 8.12
N THR A 118 11.12 -18.82 8.58
CA THR A 118 11.48 -20.05 7.85
C THR A 118 10.24 -20.85 7.42
N GLU A 119 9.26 -21.00 8.31
CA GLU A 119 8.02 -21.74 8.02
C GLU A 119 7.25 -21.16 6.82
N PHE A 120 7.08 -19.85 6.77
CA PHE A 120 6.44 -19.18 5.62
C PHE A 120 7.25 -19.34 4.33
N VAL A 121 8.58 -19.27 4.40
CA VAL A 121 9.44 -19.47 3.22
C VAL A 121 9.32 -20.90 2.69
N ASP A 122 9.29 -21.90 3.57
CA ASP A 122 9.11 -23.30 3.19
C ASP A 122 7.72 -23.52 2.56
N PHE A 123 6.66 -22.99 3.17
CA PHE A 123 5.32 -22.98 2.59
C PHE A 123 5.27 -22.34 1.20
N GLU A 124 5.93 -21.18 1.03
CA GLU A 124 5.97 -20.49 -0.25
C GLU A 124 6.62 -21.37 -1.33
N ASN A 125 7.72 -22.04 -1.00
CA ASN A 125 8.41 -22.96 -1.90
C ASN A 125 7.57 -24.19 -2.25
N GLU A 126 6.85 -24.75 -1.28
CA GLU A 126 5.94 -25.88 -1.52
C GLU A 126 4.79 -25.49 -2.46
N VAL A 127 4.17 -24.32 -2.24
CA VAL A 127 3.11 -23.80 -3.11
C VAL A 127 3.65 -23.56 -4.52
N LYS A 128 4.81 -22.92 -4.67
CA LYS A 128 5.42 -22.65 -5.98
C LYS A 128 5.75 -23.95 -6.73
N THR A 129 6.27 -24.94 -6.03
CA THR A 129 6.58 -26.27 -6.60
C THR A 129 5.30 -26.98 -7.02
N ALA A 130 4.29 -27.04 -6.16
CA ALA A 130 3.01 -27.67 -6.48
C ALA A 130 2.29 -26.97 -7.64
N ALA A 131 2.36 -25.63 -7.71
CA ALA A 131 1.80 -24.84 -8.80
C ALA A 131 2.42 -25.21 -10.15
N LYS A 132 3.75 -25.34 -10.18
CA LYS A 132 4.50 -25.71 -11.37
C LYS A 132 4.22 -27.15 -11.79
N ASP A 133 4.31 -28.08 -10.86
CA ASP A 133 4.21 -29.52 -11.15
C ASP A 133 2.79 -29.96 -11.51
N LYS A 134 1.77 -29.42 -10.85
CA LYS A 134 0.37 -29.84 -11.03
C LYS A 134 -0.41 -29.00 -12.02
N TYR A 135 -0.08 -27.71 -12.15
CA TYR A 135 -0.87 -26.76 -12.94
C TYR A 135 -0.05 -26.07 -14.03
N GLY A 136 1.26 -26.34 -14.13
CA GLY A 136 2.13 -25.72 -15.13
C GLY A 136 2.32 -24.21 -14.92
N TYR A 137 2.00 -23.69 -13.74
CA TYR A 137 2.16 -22.27 -13.42
C TYR A 137 3.49 -22.03 -12.69
N ASP A 138 4.41 -21.32 -13.35
CA ASP A 138 5.69 -20.92 -12.78
C ASP A 138 5.60 -19.50 -12.24
N TYR A 139 5.72 -19.37 -10.92
CA TYR A 139 5.72 -18.06 -10.25
C TYR A 139 6.93 -17.20 -10.63
N GLY A 140 8.04 -17.78 -11.07
CA GLY A 140 9.28 -17.04 -11.34
C GLY A 140 9.72 -16.23 -10.11
N HIS A 141 9.73 -14.90 -10.26
CA HIS A 141 10.12 -13.96 -9.19
C HIS A 141 8.94 -13.40 -8.39
N TYR A 142 7.70 -13.76 -8.74
CA TYR A 142 6.51 -13.30 -8.03
C TYR A 142 6.35 -13.99 -6.69
N ASP A 143 5.72 -13.28 -5.75
CA ASP A 143 5.28 -13.81 -4.47
C ASP A 143 4.06 -14.73 -4.66
N VAL A 144 3.90 -15.68 -3.74
CA VAL A 144 2.61 -16.39 -3.63
C VAL A 144 1.51 -15.39 -3.33
N ASN A 145 0.41 -15.52 -4.08
CA ASN A 145 -0.74 -14.62 -3.94
C ASN A 145 -1.29 -14.68 -2.49
N PRO A 146 -1.51 -13.55 -1.81
CA PRO A 146 -2.08 -13.49 -0.45
C PRO A 146 -3.43 -14.20 -0.29
N PHE A 147 -4.20 -14.42 -1.36
CA PHE A 147 -5.40 -15.24 -1.29
C PHE A 147 -5.08 -16.71 -0.98
N VAL A 148 -3.96 -17.24 -1.49
CA VAL A 148 -3.54 -18.62 -1.23
C VAL A 148 -3.19 -18.81 0.25
N THR A 149 -2.45 -17.86 0.82
CA THR A 149 -2.11 -17.88 2.24
C THR A 149 -3.35 -17.66 3.12
N ALA A 150 -4.25 -16.76 2.72
CA ALA A 150 -5.50 -16.54 3.42
C ALA A 150 -6.40 -17.78 3.42
N TYR A 151 -6.50 -18.52 2.32
CA TYR A 151 -7.25 -19.78 2.28
C TYR A 151 -6.59 -20.86 3.13
N HIS A 152 -5.26 -20.98 3.08
CA HIS A 152 -4.52 -21.90 3.94
C HIS A 152 -4.86 -21.65 5.42
N ASP A 153 -4.74 -20.41 5.87
CA ASP A 153 -5.06 -20.03 7.25
C ASP A 153 -6.55 -20.25 7.57
N ALA A 154 -7.47 -19.92 6.64
CA ALA A 154 -8.90 -20.10 6.85
C ALA A 154 -9.27 -21.57 7.10
N PHE A 155 -8.65 -22.52 6.40
CA PHE A 155 -8.89 -23.95 6.63
C PHE A 155 -8.35 -24.44 7.98
N LEU A 156 -7.18 -23.95 8.40
CA LEU A 156 -6.63 -24.26 9.72
C LEU A 156 -7.55 -23.73 10.83
N ILE A 157 -7.94 -22.45 10.75
CA ILE A 157 -8.88 -21.83 11.69
C ILE A 157 -10.21 -22.58 11.75
N TYR A 158 -10.76 -22.95 10.58
CA TYR A 158 -11.99 -23.72 10.52
C TYR A 158 -11.84 -25.09 11.18
N GLY A 159 -10.73 -25.80 10.92
CA GLY A 159 -10.42 -27.08 11.56
C GLY A 159 -10.35 -26.98 13.08
N ASP A 160 -9.66 -25.97 13.60
CA ASP A 160 -9.54 -25.72 15.04
C ASP A 160 -10.89 -25.47 15.69
N VAL A 161 -11.70 -24.58 15.11
CA VAL A 161 -13.01 -24.22 15.67
C VAL A 161 -14.02 -25.37 15.55
N VAL A 162 -13.98 -26.16 14.49
CA VAL A 162 -14.81 -27.38 14.37
C VAL A 162 -14.41 -28.40 15.42
N ASN A 163 -13.11 -28.62 15.62
CA ASN A 163 -12.61 -29.55 16.63
C ASN A 163 -13.04 -29.13 18.05
N GLU A 164 -12.95 -27.83 18.38
CA GLU A 164 -13.48 -27.27 19.62
C GLU A 164 -15.00 -27.47 19.75
N THR A 165 -15.74 -27.26 18.65
CA THR A 165 -17.20 -27.46 18.63
C THR A 165 -17.59 -28.90 18.90
N ILE A 166 -16.84 -29.87 18.35
CA ILE A 166 -17.04 -31.29 18.65
C ILE A 166 -16.71 -31.60 20.11
N ALA A 167 -15.61 -31.06 20.64
CA ALA A 167 -15.19 -31.27 22.03
C ALA A 167 -16.22 -30.72 23.04
N ASP A 168 -16.90 -29.63 22.69
CA ASP A 168 -17.99 -29.04 23.48
C ASP A 168 -19.34 -29.78 23.32
N GLY A 169 -19.40 -30.82 22.48
CA GLY A 169 -20.64 -31.54 22.17
C GLY A 169 -21.63 -30.75 21.30
N GLY A 170 -21.13 -29.74 20.57
CA GLY A 170 -21.91 -28.91 19.67
C GLY A 170 -22.17 -29.54 18.29
N ASP A 171 -23.07 -28.92 17.53
CA ASP A 171 -23.39 -29.32 16.16
C ASP A 171 -22.44 -28.64 15.15
N ILE A 172 -21.75 -29.42 14.33
CA ILE A 172 -20.86 -28.91 13.27
C ILE A 172 -21.61 -28.30 12.09
N PHE A 173 -22.94 -28.44 12.04
CA PHE A 173 -23.82 -27.78 11.08
C PHE A 173 -24.36 -26.44 11.60
N ASP A 174 -24.08 -26.07 12.85
CA ASP A 174 -24.40 -24.77 13.40
C ASP A 174 -23.33 -23.73 12.99
N GLY A 175 -23.54 -23.18 11.79
CA GLY A 175 -22.63 -22.17 11.24
C GLY A 175 -22.58 -20.87 12.05
N GLU A 176 -23.64 -20.51 12.79
CA GLU A 176 -23.64 -19.31 13.63
C GLU A 176 -22.74 -19.51 14.85
N ASN A 177 -22.83 -20.66 15.50
CA ASN A 177 -21.93 -21.02 16.59
C ASN A 177 -20.46 -21.10 16.13
N ILE A 178 -20.20 -21.79 15.01
CA ILE A 178 -18.84 -21.92 14.45
C ILE A 178 -18.25 -20.55 14.11
N THR A 179 -18.96 -19.73 13.34
CA THR A 179 -18.45 -18.40 12.96
C THR A 179 -18.39 -17.46 14.16
N GLY A 180 -19.29 -17.60 15.13
CA GLY A 180 -19.24 -16.88 16.41
C GLY A 180 -17.96 -17.16 17.20
N LYS A 181 -17.51 -18.42 17.24
CA LYS A 181 -16.23 -18.82 17.86
C LYS A 181 -14.97 -18.31 17.14
N MET A 182 -15.11 -17.87 15.88
CA MET A 182 -14.01 -17.29 15.10
C MET A 182 -13.82 -15.80 15.36
N ARG A 183 -14.88 -15.08 15.74
CA ARG A 183 -14.86 -13.63 15.93
C ARG A 183 -14.11 -13.21 17.19
N ASN A 184 -13.56 -12.00 17.16
CA ASN A 184 -12.81 -11.37 18.25
C ASN A 184 -11.72 -12.28 18.85
N ARG A 185 -11.03 -13.02 17.98
CA ARG A 185 -10.06 -14.05 18.36
C ARG A 185 -8.79 -13.94 17.54
N THR A 186 -7.68 -14.29 18.16
CA THR A 186 -6.38 -14.41 17.50
C THR A 186 -6.04 -15.88 17.28
N PHE A 187 -5.54 -16.18 16.09
CA PHE A 187 -5.10 -17.49 15.66
C PHE A 187 -3.63 -17.42 15.21
N ASP A 188 -2.96 -18.55 15.26
CA ASP A 188 -1.64 -18.72 14.67
C ASP A 188 -1.81 -19.39 13.29
N GLY A 189 -1.40 -18.69 12.23
CA GLY A 189 -1.44 -19.18 10.86
C GLY A 189 -0.06 -19.15 10.20
N ILE A 190 0.02 -19.58 8.94
CA ILE A 190 1.28 -19.53 8.17
C ILE A 190 1.76 -18.11 7.96
N THR A 191 0.82 -17.17 7.95
CA THR A 191 1.12 -15.73 7.86
C THR A 191 1.49 -15.09 9.20
N GLY A 192 1.69 -15.90 10.26
CA GLY A 192 1.91 -15.45 11.62
C GLY A 192 0.61 -15.31 12.41
N LYS A 193 0.62 -14.45 13.44
CA LYS A 193 -0.56 -14.19 14.25
C LYS A 193 -1.57 -13.37 13.47
N LEU A 194 -2.78 -13.88 13.33
CA LEU A 194 -3.88 -13.19 12.68
C LEU A 194 -5.01 -12.97 13.67
N ARG A 195 -5.58 -11.76 13.69
CA ARG A 195 -6.72 -11.42 14.54
C ARG A 195 -7.96 -11.26 13.67
N ILE A 196 -9.03 -11.96 14.02
CA ILE A 196 -10.36 -11.72 13.49
C ILE A 196 -11.07 -10.80 14.49
N ASP A 197 -11.57 -9.67 14.02
CA ASP A 197 -12.23 -8.67 14.84
C ASP A 197 -13.64 -9.13 15.28
N GLU A 198 -14.36 -8.27 16.00
CA GLU A 198 -15.72 -8.54 16.46
C GLU A 198 -16.75 -8.67 15.33
N ASN A 199 -16.47 -8.11 14.15
CA ASN A 199 -17.34 -8.19 12.97
C ASN A 199 -17.10 -9.46 12.15
N GLY A 200 -15.95 -10.11 12.34
CA GLY A 200 -15.52 -11.27 11.55
C GLY A 200 -14.52 -10.92 10.45
N ASP A 201 -13.94 -9.72 10.49
CA ASP A 201 -12.96 -9.25 9.53
C ASP A 201 -11.54 -9.46 10.05
N ARG A 202 -10.62 -9.83 9.15
CA ARG A 202 -9.20 -10.00 9.51
C ARG A 202 -8.53 -8.64 9.65
N GLU A 203 -7.96 -8.39 10.82
CA GLU A 203 -7.03 -7.28 11.02
C GLU A 203 -5.76 -7.51 10.20
N THR A 204 -5.38 -6.52 9.38
CA THR A 204 -4.37 -6.67 8.34
C THR A 204 -3.15 -5.81 8.63
N ASP A 205 -1.97 -6.43 8.55
CA ASP A 205 -0.69 -5.77 8.73
C ASP A 205 -0.12 -5.28 7.39
N PHE A 206 0.47 -4.10 7.40
CA PHE A 206 1.06 -3.47 6.21
C PHE A 206 2.52 -3.09 6.44
N THR A 207 3.25 -3.04 5.35
CA THR A 207 4.63 -2.55 5.29
C THR A 207 4.69 -1.30 4.43
N LEU A 208 5.38 -0.28 4.93
CA LEU A 208 5.72 0.92 4.17
C LEU A 208 7.11 0.76 3.58
N LEU A 209 7.21 0.94 2.26
CA LEU A 209 8.45 0.90 1.51
C LEU A 209 8.78 2.29 0.97
N ASP A 210 10.08 2.57 0.90
CA ASP A 210 10.62 3.76 0.27
C ASP A 210 11.85 3.43 -0.57
N MET A 211 12.13 4.23 -1.59
CA MET A 211 13.24 3.98 -2.51
C MET A 211 14.54 4.57 -1.96
N ASP A 212 15.63 3.80 -1.99
CA ASP A 212 16.97 4.35 -1.86
C ASP A 212 17.33 5.10 -3.16
N PRO A 213 17.55 6.43 -3.12
CA PRO A 213 17.81 7.23 -4.31
C PRO A 213 19.14 6.87 -5.01
N VAL A 214 20.08 6.21 -4.32
CA VAL A 214 21.36 5.82 -4.92
C VAL A 214 21.23 4.52 -5.70
N SER A 215 20.61 3.50 -5.10
CA SER A 215 20.50 2.17 -5.73
C SER A 215 19.23 1.98 -6.56
N GLY A 216 18.19 2.78 -6.29
CA GLY A 216 16.85 2.62 -6.88
C GLY A 216 16.07 1.44 -6.30
N ASN A 217 16.57 0.83 -5.22
CA ASN A 217 15.91 -0.30 -4.58
C ASN A 217 14.96 0.18 -3.48
N TYR A 218 13.81 -0.48 -3.37
CA TYR A 218 12.86 -0.23 -2.29
C TYR A 218 13.25 -0.98 -1.02
N ASN A 219 13.29 -0.26 0.10
CA ASN A 219 13.56 -0.78 1.42
C ASN A 219 12.37 -0.57 2.34
N VAL A 220 12.21 -1.44 3.33
CA VAL A 220 11.21 -1.27 4.38
C VAL A 220 11.59 -0.11 5.29
N VAL A 221 10.69 0.86 5.45
CA VAL A 221 10.87 2.02 6.33
C VAL A 221 9.92 2.02 7.53
N GLY A 222 8.86 1.20 7.50
CA GLY A 222 7.96 1.05 8.64
C GLY A 222 6.93 -0.06 8.48
N PHE A 223 6.25 -0.34 9.56
CA PHE A 223 5.26 -1.40 9.72
C PHE A 223 3.99 -0.83 10.34
N TYR A 224 2.84 -1.28 9.90
CA TYR A 224 1.56 -1.04 10.55
C TYR A 224 0.98 -2.37 11.01
N HIS A 225 0.71 -2.48 12.30
CA HIS A 225 0.11 -3.64 12.93
C HIS A 225 -1.40 -3.41 13.08
N GLY A 226 -2.20 -4.05 12.24
CA GLY A 226 -3.65 -3.84 12.20
C GLY A 226 -4.33 -4.19 13.52
N SER A 227 -3.88 -5.27 14.16
CA SER A 227 -4.48 -5.81 15.38
C SER A 227 -4.52 -4.84 16.56
N ASN A 228 -3.59 -3.88 16.63
CA ASN A 228 -3.49 -2.89 17.70
C ASN A 228 -3.45 -1.43 17.18
N GLY A 229 -3.48 -1.23 15.86
CA GLY A 229 -3.44 0.08 15.21
C GLY A 229 -2.12 0.83 15.39
N VAL A 230 -1.00 0.13 15.66
CA VAL A 230 0.30 0.74 15.92
C VAL A 230 1.12 0.81 14.63
N PHE A 231 1.69 1.99 14.36
CA PHE A 231 2.71 2.17 13.34
C PHE A 231 4.10 2.22 13.97
N GLU A 232 5.01 1.38 13.48
CA GLU A 232 6.38 1.23 13.97
C GLU A 232 7.38 1.56 12.85
N TRP A 233 8.35 2.41 13.16
CA TRP A 233 9.43 2.70 12.21
C TRP A 233 10.40 1.52 12.15
N HIS A 234 10.90 1.21 10.95
CA HIS A 234 12.02 0.29 10.79
C HIS A 234 13.23 0.81 11.58
N GLU A 235 14.09 -0.04 12.12
CA GLU A 235 15.20 0.42 12.98
C GLU A 235 16.24 1.24 12.22
N VAL A 236 16.66 0.74 11.04
CA VAL A 236 17.73 1.31 10.22
C VAL A 236 17.22 2.34 9.20
N HIS A 237 16.35 1.92 8.28
CA HIS A 237 15.86 2.81 7.22
C HIS A 237 14.78 3.78 7.74
N ARG A 238 14.72 4.97 7.13
CA ARG A 238 13.67 5.98 7.32
C ARG A 238 13.25 6.50 5.94
N ILE A 239 12.12 7.20 5.90
CA ILE A 239 11.67 7.86 4.68
C ILE A 239 12.71 8.89 4.25
N HIS A 240 13.16 8.76 3.01
CA HIS A 240 13.95 9.72 2.28
C HIS A 240 13.00 10.68 1.56
N TRP A 241 12.94 11.92 2.03
CA TRP A 241 12.15 12.94 1.35
C TRP A 241 13.02 13.64 0.30
N PRO A 242 12.51 13.83 -0.94
CA PRO A 242 13.25 14.49 -2.00
C PRO A 242 13.87 15.81 -1.54
N ASN A 243 15.10 16.08 -1.98
CA ASN A 243 15.90 17.25 -1.60
C ASN A 243 16.15 17.39 -0.09
N ASN A 244 15.97 16.34 0.71
CA ASN A 244 15.97 16.38 2.17
C ASN A 244 15.00 17.44 2.73
N ALA A 245 13.92 17.74 2.01
CA ALA A 245 12.94 18.76 2.40
C ALA A 245 12.11 18.36 3.63
N GLY A 246 12.10 17.06 3.98
CA GLY A 246 11.20 16.50 4.97
C GLY A 246 9.81 16.22 4.39
N PRO A 247 8.86 15.74 5.21
CA PRO A 247 7.50 15.45 4.75
C PRO A 247 6.83 16.74 4.26
N PRO A 248 6.08 16.69 3.15
CA PRO A 248 5.43 17.88 2.61
C PRO A 248 4.41 18.41 3.62
N VAL A 249 4.44 19.72 3.82
CA VAL A 249 3.45 20.41 4.66
C VAL A 249 2.07 20.35 4.00
N ASN A 250 1.02 20.16 4.81
CA ASN A 250 -0.36 20.09 4.29
C ASN A 250 -0.83 21.41 3.64
N MET A 251 -0.19 22.54 3.93
CA MET A 251 -0.49 23.82 3.31
C MET A 251 0.82 24.51 2.92
N PRO A 252 0.96 24.99 1.66
CA PRO A 252 2.11 25.78 1.25
C PRO A 252 2.26 27.04 2.09
N LYS A 253 3.47 27.57 2.17
CA LYS A 253 3.77 28.83 2.86
C LYS A 253 2.87 29.99 2.41
N CYS A 254 2.60 30.10 1.10
CA CYS A 254 1.73 31.14 0.55
C CYS A 254 0.26 30.72 0.42
N GLY A 255 -0.15 29.64 1.07
CA GLY A 255 -1.45 29.03 0.84
C GLY A 255 -1.55 28.41 -0.55
N TYR A 256 -2.65 27.70 -0.79
CA TYR A 256 -2.90 27.02 -2.05
C TYR A 256 -3.13 27.95 -3.24
N THR A 257 -3.59 29.17 -2.96
CA THR A 257 -3.96 30.22 -3.91
C THR A 257 -2.94 31.35 -3.99
N GLY A 258 -1.85 31.30 -3.19
CA GLY A 258 -0.81 32.34 -3.16
C GLY A 258 -1.22 33.60 -2.40
N ASP A 259 -2.39 33.61 -1.78
CA ASP A 259 -3.02 34.75 -1.11
C ASP A 259 -2.82 34.78 0.41
N ALA A 260 -2.00 33.87 0.96
CA ALA A 260 -1.73 33.87 2.39
C ALA A 260 -1.07 35.20 2.84
N PRO A 261 -1.47 35.77 4.00
CA PRO A 261 -1.04 37.10 4.45
C PRO A 261 0.48 37.27 4.50
N GLU A 262 1.23 36.21 4.79
CA GLU A 262 2.70 36.24 4.89
C GLU A 262 3.37 36.48 3.53
N CYS A 263 2.68 36.17 2.43
CA CYS A 263 3.16 36.36 1.06
C CYS A 263 2.61 37.63 0.39
N GLN A 264 1.72 38.36 1.06
CA GLN A 264 1.18 39.63 0.57
C GLN A 264 2.06 40.85 0.91
N ASN A 265 3.13 40.67 1.70
CA ASN A 265 3.95 41.77 2.24
C ASN A 265 5.15 42.22 1.39
N TYR A 266 5.23 41.84 0.11
CA TYR A 266 6.10 42.52 -0.84
C TYR A 266 5.23 43.39 -1.73
N GLY A 267 5.09 44.65 -1.32
CA GLY A 267 4.23 45.63 -1.98
C GLY A 267 4.42 45.63 -3.49
N CYS A 268 3.31 45.50 -4.21
CA CYS A 268 3.23 45.92 -5.60
C CYS A 268 3.70 47.38 -5.68
N ILE A 269 4.93 47.60 -6.13
CA ILE A 269 5.27 48.88 -6.74
C ILE A 269 4.53 48.88 -8.07
N LYS A 270 3.46 49.68 -8.11
CA LYS A 270 2.69 49.99 -9.32
C LYS A 270 3.57 50.57 -10.42
#